data_AF-A0A3M2BP93-F1
#
_entry.id   AF-A0A3M2BP93-F1
#
_cell.length_a   1.000
_cell.length_b   1.000
_cell.length_c   1.000
_cell.angle_alpha   90.00
_cell.angle_beta   90.00
_cell.angle_gamma   90.00
#
_symmetry.space_group_name_H-M   'P 1'
#
loop_
_entity.id
_entity.type
_entity.pdbx_description
1 polymer ?
#
loop_
_entity_poly.entity_id
_entity_poly.type
_entity_poly.pdbx_seq_one_letter_code
_entity_poly.pdbx_strand_id
1 'polypeptide(L)' 'ARGWARELHRRVPRQFLHAWRLAFTHPTEGRTMRFEAPLPSDLADAAAWARQPAQGAPENR' A
#
# COMPACT_ATOMS: atom_id res chain seq x y z
N ALA A 1 10.27 -18.78 -4.77
CA ALA A 1 9.29 -17.85 -4.14
C ALA A 1 7.88 -18.37 -4.39
N ARG A 2 6.97 -18.24 -3.41
CA ARG A 2 5.54 -18.57 -3.58
C ARG A 2 4.97 -17.81 -4.79
N GLY A 3 4.01 -18.40 -5.53
CA GLY A 3 3.48 -17.83 -6.77
C GLY A 3 2.99 -16.38 -6.64
N TRP A 4 2.30 -16.08 -5.54
CA TRP A 4 1.80 -14.74 -5.23
C TRP A 4 2.92 -13.68 -5.10
N ALA A 5 4.11 -14.05 -4.63
CA ALA A 5 5.19 -13.07 -4.43
C ALA A 5 5.79 -12.60 -5.77
N ARG A 6 5.84 -13.50 -6.77
CA ARG A 6 6.24 -13.14 -8.13
C ARG A 6 5.20 -12.24 -8.79
N GLU A 7 3.92 -12.52 -8.58
CA GLU A 7 2.84 -11.69 -9.13
C GLU A 7 2.79 -10.30 -8.49
N LEU A 8 3.00 -10.22 -7.17
CA LEU A 8 3.10 -8.93 -6.47
C LEU A 8 4.24 -8.07 -7.03
N HIS A 9 5.43 -8.67 -7.25
CA HIS A 9 6.56 -7.94 -7.82
C HIS A 9 6.31 -7.44 -9.25
N ARG A 10 5.54 -8.19 -10.06
CA ARG A 10 5.14 -7.74 -11.41
C ARG A 10 4.18 -6.55 -11.37
N ARG A 11 3.27 -6.52 -10.39
CA ARG A 11 2.28 -5.45 -10.23
C ARG A 11 2.87 -4.19 -9.61
N VAL A 12 3.79 -4.34 -8.66
CA VAL A 12 4.49 -3.25 -7.99
C VAL A 12 5.99 -3.46 -8.15
N PRO A 13 6.62 -2.87 -9.19
CA PRO A 13 8.05 -3.06 -9.47
C PRO A 13 8.98 -2.33 -8.49
N ARG A 14 8.40 -1.69 -7.46
CA ARG A 14 9.07 -0.94 -6.39
C ARG A 14 8.60 -1.46 -5.03
N GLN A 15 9.15 -0.92 -3.95
CA GLN A 15 8.65 -1.21 -2.61
C GLN A 15 7.18 -0.76 -2.48
N PHE A 16 6.34 -1.63 -1.89
CA PHE A 16 4.99 -1.26 -1.45
C PHE A 16 5.10 -0.38 -0.19
N LEU A 17 5.57 0.85 -0.36
CA LEU A 17 5.79 1.83 0.68
C LEU A 17 5.21 3.18 0.22
N HIS A 18 4.40 3.80 1.07
CA HIS A 18 3.77 5.10 0.81
C HIS A 18 3.62 5.91 2.09
N ALA A 19 4.20 7.11 2.13
CA ALA A 19 4.04 8.06 3.23
C ALA A 19 2.70 8.79 3.07
N TRP A 20 1.61 8.14 3.48
CA TRP A 20 0.24 8.61 3.24
C TRP A 20 -0.15 9.88 4.01
N ARG A 21 0.55 10.19 5.11
CA ARG A 21 0.26 11.32 5.97
C ARG A 21 1.53 11.94 6.53
N LEU A 22 1.59 13.27 6.49
CA LEU A 22 2.64 14.08 7.10
C LEU A 22 1.99 15.05 8.09
N ALA A 23 2.51 15.12 9.31
CA ALA A 23 2.07 16.09 10.30
C ALA A 23 3.26 16.67 11.05
N PHE A 24 3.28 18.00 11.19
CA PHE A 24 4.33 18.72 11.90
C PHE A 24 3.80 20.09 12.37
N THR A 25 4.54 20.72 13.28
CA THR A 25 4.25 22.07 13.75
C THR A 25 4.84 23.09 12.78
N HIS A 26 4.04 24.06 12.33
CA HIS A 26 4.51 25.12 11.43
C HIS A 26 5.66 25.89 12.11
N PRO A 27 6.84 26.00 11.46
CA PRO A 27 8.05 26.47 12.13
C PRO A 27 7.98 27.93 12.57
N THR A 28 7.14 28.74 11.90
CA THR A 28 6.99 30.16 12.22
C THR A 28 5.73 30.47 13.02
N GLU A 29 4.66 29.69 12.83
CA GLU A 29 3.33 30.04 13.36
C GLU A 29 2.89 29.13 14.51
N GLY A 30 3.62 28.04 14.81
CA GLY A 30 3.31 27.13 15.90
C GLY A 30 2.04 26.29 15.73
N ARG A 31 1.24 26.51 14.68
CA ARG A 31 0.04 25.70 14.40
C ARG A 31 0.42 24.30 13.89
N THR A 32 -0.35 23.29 14.29
CA THR A 32 -0.19 21.94 13.72
C THR A 32 -0.71 21.90 12.29
N MET A 33 0.11 21.44 11.36
CA MET A 33 -0.26 21.18 9.97
C MET A 33 -0.39 19.68 9.72
N ARG A 34 -1.32 19.30 8.85
CA ARG A 34 -1.54 17.92 8.41
C ARG A 34 -1.72 17.91 6.90
N PHE A 35 -1.04 16.98 6.25
CA PHE A 35 -1.10 16.76 4.82
C PHE A 35 -1.36 15.28 4.58
N GLU A 36 -2.19 14.98 3.58
CA GLU A 36 -2.52 13.63 3.18
C GLU A 36 -2.28 13.48 1.69
N ALA A 37 -1.74 12.32 1.30
CA ALA A 37 -1.55 11.93 -0.08
C ALA A 37 -2.29 10.61 -0.31
N PRO A 38 -3.30 10.56 -1.22
CA PRO A 38 -4.02 9.33 -1.51
C PRO A 38 -3.05 8.24 -1.97
N LEU A 39 -3.46 6.98 -1.79
CA LEU A 39 -2.66 5.85 -2.23
C LEU A 39 -2.43 5.95 -3.76
N PRO A 40 -1.17 5.90 -4.24
CA PRO A 40 -0.87 5.90 -5.66
C PRO A 40 -1.56 4.74 -6.38
N SER A 41 -1.96 4.96 -7.64
CA SER A 41 -2.77 4.00 -8.41
C SER A 41 -2.13 2.61 -8.51
N ASP A 42 -0.81 2.54 -8.72
CA ASP A 42 -0.06 1.28 -8.77
C ASP A 42 -0.19 0.45 -7.48
N LEU A 43 -0.12 1.11 -6.32
CA LEU A 43 -0.29 0.47 -5.01
C LEU A 43 -1.77 0.15 -4.73
N ALA A 44 -2.69 1.01 -5.15
CA ALA A 44 -4.12 0.80 -4.98
C ALA A 44 -4.61 -0.43 -5.76
N ASP A 45 -4.18 -0.57 -7.02
CA ASP A 45 -4.54 -1.69 -7.89
C ASP A 45 -3.95 -3.01 -7.35
N ALA A 46 -2.70 -2.98 -6.89
CA ALA A 46 -2.07 -4.14 -6.28
C ALA A 46 -2.72 -4.54 -4.95
N ALA A 47 -3.14 -3.58 -4.12
CA ALA A 47 -3.88 -3.85 -2.90
C ALA A 47 -5.26 -4.44 -3.19
N ALA A 48 -5.97 -3.93 -4.21
CA ALA A 48 -7.26 -4.46 -4.62
C ALA A 48 -7.14 -5.92 -5.07
N TRP A 49 -6.12 -6.24 -5.87
CA TRP A 49 -5.80 -7.62 -6.26
C TRP A 49 -5.48 -8.50 -5.05
N ALA A 50 -4.61 -8.05 -4.14
CA ALA A 50 -4.19 -8.85 -2.98
C ALA A 50 -5.30 -9.12 -1.96
N ARG A 51 -6.33 -8.28 -1.92
CA ARG A 51 -7.51 -8.45 -1.04
C ARG A 51 -8.50 -9.48 -1.57
N GLN A 52 -8.41 -9.87 -2.84
CA GLN A 52 -9.29 -10.92 -3.36
C GLN A 52 -8.99 -12.24 -2.65
N PRO A 53 -10.01 -12.98 -2.21
CA PRO A 53 -9.80 -14.30 -1.62
C PRO A 53 -9.06 -15.17 -2.63
N ALA A 54 -8.08 -15.93 -2.15
CA ALA A 54 -7.36 -16.88 -3.00
C ALA A 54 -8.38 -17.87 -3.57
N GLN A 55 -8.62 -17.81 -4.89
CA GLN A 55 -9.47 -18.79 -5.55
C GLN A 55 -8.79 -20.16 -5.43
N GLY A 56 -9.40 -21.07 -4.65
CA GLY A 56 -8.91 -22.43 -4.45
C GLY A 56 -7.97 -22.64 -3.25
N ALA A 57 -8.09 -21.87 -2.16
CA ALA A 57 -7.44 -22.26 -0.90
C ALA A 57 -7.99 -23.64 -0.45
N PRO A 58 -7.16 -24.70 -0.33
CA PRO A 58 -7.63 -25.97 0.19
C PRO A 58 -8.11 -25.78 1.63
N GLU A 59 -9.28 -26.32 1.93
CA GLU A 59 -9.79 -26.46 3.29
C GLU A 59 -8.75 -27.24 4.11
N ASN A 60 -8.34 -26.63 5.22
CA ASN A 60 -7.19 -27.03 6.03
C ASN A 60 -7.36 -28.47 6.55
N ARG A 61 -6.46 -29.37 6.14
CA ARG A 61 -6.28 -30.70 6.73
C ARG A 61 -4.84 -30.85 7.22
#